data_AF-A0A3D6DG39-F1
#
_entry.id   AF-A0A3D6DG39-F1
#
_cell.length_a   1.000
_cell.length_b   1.000
_cell.length_c   1.000
_cell.angle_alpha   90.00
_cell.angle_beta   90.00
_cell.angle_gamma   90.00
#
_symmetry.space_group_name_H-M   'P 1'
#
loop_
_entity.id
_entity.type
_entity.pdbx_description
1 polymer ?
#
loop_
_entity_poly.entity_id
_entity_poly.type
_entity_poly.pdbx_seq_one_letter_code
_entity_poly.pdbx_strand_id
1 'polypeptide(L)'
;MKPGGWGIFQVPLDRGNAETLEDPNVTDPAERERLYWQRDHVRLYGMDYADRYRSVGFEVEELDLRDLFGAARFERCALGSERYLHVVRKPA
;
A
#
# COMPACT_ATOMS: atom_id res chain seq x y z
N MET A 1 12.16 -5.19 -10.18
CA MET A 1 12.60 -6.38 -9.43
C MET A 1 13.19 -7.42 -10.39
N LYS A 2 14.28 -8.10 -10.03
CA LYS A 2 14.79 -9.25 -10.80
C LYS A 2 13.77 -10.39 -10.79
N PRO A 3 13.69 -11.25 -11.83
CA PRO A 3 12.84 -12.43 -11.78
C PRO A 3 13.15 -13.29 -10.55
N GLY A 4 12.11 -13.83 -9.90
CA GLY A 4 12.19 -14.54 -8.63
C GLY A 4 12.53 -13.67 -7.40
N GLY A 5 12.64 -12.35 -7.56
CA GLY A 5 12.83 -11.43 -6.43
C GLY A 5 11.55 -11.22 -5.63
N TRP A 6 11.68 -10.81 -4.37
CA TRP A 6 10.55 -10.47 -3.50
C TRP A 6 10.87 -9.31 -2.57
N GLY A 7 9.84 -8.69 -2.00
CA GLY A 7 9.96 -7.62 -1.03
C GLY A 7 8.66 -7.34 -0.28
N ILE A 8 8.75 -6.44 0.71
CA ILE A 8 7.60 -5.91 1.44
C ILE A 8 7.36 -4.50 0.92
N PHE A 9 6.17 -4.23 0.38
CA PHE A 9 5.81 -2.90 -0.12
C PHE A 9 4.78 -2.27 0.81
N GLN A 10 5.13 -1.12 1.38
CA GLN A 10 4.26 -0.39 2.29
C GLN A 10 4.16 1.08 1.89
N VAL A 11 2.95 1.58 1.94
CA VAL A 11 2.57 2.98 1.79
C VAL A 11 1.43 3.25 2.78
N PRO A 12 1.26 4.49 3.24
CA PRO A 12 0.01 4.88 3.90
C PRO A 12 -1.17 4.65 2.94
N LEU A 13 -2.19 3.94 3.40
CA LEU A 13 -3.41 3.68 2.64
C LEU A 13 -4.55 4.56 3.13
N ASP A 14 -5.27 5.14 2.18
CA ASP A 14 -6.56 5.77 2.45
C ASP A 14 -7.66 4.71 2.54
N ARG A 15 -7.99 4.33 3.77
CA ARG A 15 -9.02 3.32 4.07
C ARG A 15 -10.44 3.80 3.80
N GLY A 16 -10.63 5.10 3.58
CA GLY A 16 -11.91 5.67 3.19
C GLY A 16 -12.22 5.48 1.69
N ASN A 17 -11.21 5.15 0.89
CA ASN A 17 -11.33 5.04 -0.56
C ASN A 17 -11.03 3.63 -1.06
N ALA A 18 -11.95 3.08 -1.84
CA ALA A 18 -11.79 1.76 -2.43
C ALA A 18 -10.69 1.75 -3.51
N GLU A 19 -10.55 2.85 -4.26
CA GLU A 19 -9.64 2.98 -5.40
C GLU A 19 -8.56 4.03 -5.15
N THR A 20 -7.40 3.82 -5.76
CA THR A 20 -6.28 4.75 -5.75
C THR A 20 -6.61 5.99 -6.58
N LEU A 21 -6.55 7.15 -5.95
CA LEU A 21 -6.69 8.43 -6.63
C LEU A 21 -5.37 8.79 -7.31
N GLU A 22 -5.39 8.90 -8.64
CA GLU A 22 -4.23 9.25 -9.45
C GLU A 22 -4.67 9.93 -10.75
N ASP A 23 -4.15 11.14 -11.00
CA ASP A 23 -4.27 11.85 -12.27
C ASP A 23 -2.89 12.42 -12.67
N PRO A 24 -2.29 11.93 -13.77
CA PRO A 24 -0.98 12.39 -14.23
C PRO A 24 -0.96 13.85 -14.70
N ASN A 25 -2.12 14.47 -14.95
CA ASN A 25 -2.23 15.87 -15.36
C ASN A 25 -2.14 16.84 -14.17
N VAL A 26 -2.29 16.36 -12.93
CA VAL A 26 -2.15 17.17 -11.72
C VAL A 26 -0.66 17.40 -11.43
N THR A 27 -0.17 18.57 -11.87
CA THR A 27 1.24 18.97 -11.73
C THR A 27 1.46 20.09 -10.71
N ASP A 28 0.42 20.84 -10.36
CA ASP A 28 0.51 21.90 -9.36
C ASP A 28 0.71 21.34 -7.94
N PRO A 29 1.76 21.75 -7.20
CA PRO A 29 2.03 21.23 -5.86
C PRO A 29 0.90 21.47 -4.85
N ALA A 30 0.18 22.59 -4.95
CA ALA A 30 -0.93 22.88 -4.03
C ALA A 30 -2.11 21.93 -4.28
N GLU A 31 -2.42 21.66 -5.54
CA GLU A 31 -3.44 20.69 -5.91
C GLU A 31 -3.06 19.26 -5.51
N ARG A 32 -1.77 18.89 -5.59
CA ARG A 32 -1.26 17.61 -5.07
C ARG A 32 -1.41 17.49 -3.57
N GLU A 33 -1.12 18.55 -2.82
CA GLU A 33 -1.32 18.56 -1.37
C GLU A 33 -2.80 18.39 -1.01
N ARG A 34 -3.71 19.01 -1.76
CA ARG A 34 -5.16 18.88 -1.59
C ARG A 34 -5.66 17.46 -1.90
N LEU A 35 -5.21 16.85 -2.98
CA LEU A 35 -5.70 15.55 -3.47
C LEU A 35 -4.97 14.36 -2.85
N TYR A 36 -3.66 14.46 -2.66
CA TYR A 36 -2.77 13.37 -2.27
C TYR A 36 -2.12 13.56 -0.89
N TRP A 37 -2.58 14.58 -0.15
CA TRP A 37 -2.17 14.95 1.22
C TRP A 37 -0.72 15.43 1.37
N GLN A 38 0.06 15.44 0.29
CA GLN A 38 1.42 15.94 0.27
C GLN A 38 1.76 16.52 -1.10
N ARG A 39 2.44 17.66 -1.11
CA ARG A 39 2.72 18.44 -2.35
C ARG A 39 3.53 17.70 -3.43
N ASP A 40 4.32 16.71 -3.02
CA ASP A 40 5.19 15.91 -3.88
C ASP A 40 4.62 14.51 -4.16
N HIS A 41 3.49 14.13 -3.56
CA HIS A 41 2.78 12.92 -3.94
C HIS A 41 2.15 13.08 -5.32
N VAL A 42 2.06 11.98 -6.05
CA VAL A 42 1.43 11.90 -7.38
C VAL A 42 0.18 11.03 -7.40
N ARG A 43 -0.14 10.41 -6.25
CA ARG A 43 -1.29 9.54 -6.04
C ARG A 43 -1.56 9.37 -4.55
N LEU A 44 -2.80 9.00 -4.22
CA LEU A 44 -3.20 8.55 -2.90
C LEU A 44 -3.73 7.12 -3.02
N TYR A 45 -3.03 6.17 -2.42
CA TYR A 45 -3.37 4.75 -2.55
C TYR A 45 -4.62 4.41 -1.73
N GLY A 46 -5.58 3.77 -2.40
CA GLY A 46 -6.79 3.24 -1.79
C GLY A 46 -6.66 1.75 -1.47
N MET A 47 -7.80 1.10 -1.20
CA MET A 47 -7.84 -0.32 -0.85
C MET A 47 -7.54 -1.27 -2.05
N ASP A 48 -7.47 -0.76 -3.28
CA ASP A 48 -7.05 -1.46 -4.49
C ASP A 48 -5.52 -1.68 -4.60
N TYR A 49 -4.74 -1.22 -3.63
CA TYR A 49 -3.28 -1.22 -3.67
C TYR A 49 -2.64 -2.57 -4.02
N ALA A 50 -3.12 -3.67 -3.43
CA ALA A 50 -2.64 -5.02 -3.72
C ALA A 50 -2.95 -5.43 -5.17
N ASP A 51 -4.17 -5.12 -5.63
CA ASP A 51 -4.65 -5.48 -6.97
C ASP A 51 -3.90 -4.74 -8.08
N ARG A 52 -3.43 -3.53 -7.81
CA ARG A 52 -2.56 -2.78 -8.74
C ARG A 52 -1.24 -3.47 -9.02
N TYR A 53 -0.67 -4.17 -8.03
CA TYR A 53 0.55 -4.97 -8.28
C TYR A 53 0.21 -6.29 -8.98
N ARG A 54 -0.91 -6.92 -8.62
CA ARG A 54 -1.39 -8.13 -9.29
C ARG A 54 -1.64 -7.88 -10.78
N SER A 55 -2.21 -6.73 -11.14
CA SER A 55 -2.53 -6.38 -12.53
C SER A 55 -1.31 -6.23 -13.43
N VAL A 56 -0.13 -5.96 -12.88
CA VAL A 56 1.14 -5.86 -13.62
C VAL A 56 2.02 -7.10 -13.46
N GLY A 57 1.47 -8.21 -12.98
CA GLY A 57 2.09 -9.53 -12.98
C GLY A 57 2.93 -9.86 -11.74
N PHE A 58 2.77 -9.12 -10.64
CA PHE A 58 3.31 -9.56 -9.34
C PHE A 58 2.33 -10.49 -8.63
N GLU A 59 2.87 -11.39 -7.83
CA GLU A 59 2.11 -12.12 -6.83
C GLU A 59 2.12 -11.32 -5.52
N VAL A 60 0.94 -11.08 -4.94
CA VAL A 60 0.80 -10.30 -3.71
C VAL A 60 0.07 -11.12 -2.66
N GLU A 61 0.75 -11.30 -1.53
CA GLU A 61 0.22 -11.93 -0.33
C GLU A 61 -0.06 -10.84 0.71
N GLU A 62 -1.31 -10.78 1.18
CA GLU A 62 -1.76 -9.87 2.23
C GLU A 62 -1.76 -10.59 3.58
N LEU A 63 -0.71 -10.39 4.37
CA LEU A 63 -0.55 -11.03 5.66
C LEU A 63 -1.29 -10.26 6.75
N ASP A 64 -2.22 -10.90 7.46
CA ASP A 64 -2.82 -10.34 8.68
C ASP A 64 -1.81 -10.38 9.83
N LEU A 65 -1.22 -9.23 10.15
CA LEU A 65 -0.23 -9.07 11.21
C LEU A 65 -0.82 -9.33 12.60
N ARG A 66 -2.12 -9.12 12.80
CA ARG A 66 -2.77 -9.40 14.09
C ARG A 66 -2.88 -10.90 14.31
N ASP A 67 -3.23 -11.64 13.27
CA ASP A 67 -3.24 -13.10 13.32
C ASP A 67 -1.81 -13.66 13.48
N LEU A 68 -0.87 -13.17 12.67
CA LEU A 68 0.53 -13.61 12.69
C LEU A 68 1.24 -13.39 14.04
N PHE A 69 1.03 -12.23 14.67
CA PHE A 69 1.69 -11.90 15.94
C PHE A 69 0.87 -12.28 17.18
N GLY A 70 -0.43 -12.51 17.02
CA GLY A 70 -1.38 -12.57 18.12
C GLY A 70 -1.65 -11.19 18.75
N ALA A 71 -2.82 -11.07 19.40
CA ALA A 71 -3.32 -9.79 19.92
C ALA A 71 -2.33 -9.08 20.87
N ALA A 72 -1.75 -9.80 21.83
CA ALA A 72 -0.87 -9.21 22.84
C ALA A 72 0.40 -8.57 22.25
N ARG A 73 0.98 -9.15 21.19
CA ARG A 73 2.15 -8.57 20.52
C ARG A 73 1.75 -7.46 19.55
N PHE A 74 0.66 -7.63 18.83
CA PHE A 74 0.13 -6.59 17.94
C PHE A 74 -0.14 -5.27 18.68
N GLU A 75 -0.79 -5.36 19.85
CA GLU A 75 -1.07 -4.22 20.73
C GLU A 75 0.22 -3.62 21.31
N ARG A 76 1.14 -4.45 21.82
CA ARG A 76 2.42 -3.98 22.37
C ARG A 76 3.28 -3.25 21.34
N CYS A 77 3.23 -3.67 20.08
CA CYS A 77 3.95 -3.03 18.98
C CYS A 77 3.25 -1.78 18.44
N ALA A 78 2.06 -1.41 18.96
CA ALA A 78 1.28 -0.25 18.55
C ALA A 78 1.03 -0.19 17.03
N LEU A 79 0.81 -1.35 16.40
CA LEU A 79 0.60 -1.43 14.95
C LEU A 79 -0.75 -0.81 14.52
N GLY A 80 -1.68 -0.62 15.46
CA GLY A 80 -2.89 0.17 15.24
C GLY A 80 -3.72 -0.34 14.06
N SER A 81 -3.93 0.51 13.07
CA SER A 81 -4.66 0.17 11.85
C SER A 81 -3.84 -0.65 10.86
N GLU A 82 -2.50 -0.70 10.96
CA GLU A 82 -1.58 -1.49 10.11
C GLU A 82 -1.76 -2.99 10.35
N ARG A 83 -2.90 -3.49 9.90
CA ARG A 83 -3.31 -4.89 10.02
C ARG A 83 -2.71 -5.76 8.92
N TYR A 84 -2.58 -5.25 7.71
CA TYR A 84 -2.17 -6.04 6.55
C TYR A 84 -0.78 -5.63 6.06
N LEU A 85 0.08 -6.62 5.87
CA LEU A 85 1.40 -6.45 5.27
C LEU A 85 1.40 -7.07 3.87
N HIS A 86 1.83 -6.31 2.86
CA HIS A 86 1.87 -6.77 1.48
C HIS A 86 3.25 -7.35 1.16
N VAL A 87 3.33 -8.67 1.03
CA VAL A 87 4.52 -9.37 0.54
C VAL A 87 4.37 -9.57 -0.96
N VAL A 88 5.25 -8.94 -1.73
CA VAL A 88 5.19 -8.87 -3.19
C VAL A 88 6.31 -9.70 -3.79
N ARG A 89 5.98 -10.58 -4.73
CA ARG A 89 6.91 -11.49 -5.42
C ARG A 89 6.82 -11.26 -6.92
N LYS A 90 7.97 -11.19 -7.60
CA LYS A 90 8.02 -11.24 -9.06
C LYS A 90 8.23 -12.70 -9.46
N PRO A 91 7.34 -13.28 -10.28
CA PRO A 91 7.56 -14.61 -10.84
C PRO A 91 8.94 -14.76 -11.52
N ALA A 92 9.43 -15.99 -11.58
CA ALA A 92 10.71 -16.32 -12.22
C ALA A 92 10.69 -16.14 -13.74
#